data_AF-A0A485B4V6-F1
#
_entry.id   AF-A0A485B4V6-F1
#
_cell.length_a   1.000
_cell.length_b   1.000
_cell.length_c   1.000
_cell.angle_alpha   90.00
_cell.angle_beta   90.00
_cell.angle_gamma   90.00
#
_symmetry.space_group_name_H-M   'P 1'
#
loop_
_entity.id
_entity.type
_entity.pdbx_description
1 polymer ?
#
loop_
_entity_poly.entity_id
_entity_poly.type
_entity_poly.pdbx_seq_one_letter_code
_entity_poly.pdbx_strand_id
1 'polypeptide(L)'
;MIIVPNNVPPHRPQPEATSAQRWHMLELAIADKPLFVLDDRELQRQTPSWSAQTLQEWRREQGPKPSLSFIIGQDSLLTFPPGTTTPAFWITCT
;
A
#
# COMPACT_ATOMS: atom_id res chain seq x y z
N MET A 1 2.12 11.79 2.65
CA MET A 1 1.58 10.43 2.87
C MET A 1 1.28 9.82 1.52
N ILE A 2 1.71 8.59 1.27
CA ILE A 2 1.54 7.93 -0.04
C ILE A 2 0.37 6.94 0.05
N ILE A 3 -0.58 7.04 -0.88
CA ILE A 3 -1.67 6.08 -1.05
C ILE A 3 -1.32 5.17 -2.23
N VAL A 4 -1.31 3.87 -1.98
CA VAL A 4 -0.99 2.84 -2.98
C VAL A 4 -2.25 2.01 -3.24
N PRO A 5 -2.98 2.26 -4.34
CA PRO A 5 -4.11 1.41 -4.73
C PRO A 5 -3.64 0.05 -5.25
N ASN A 6 -4.19 -1.02 -4.66
CA ASN A 6 -3.92 -2.38 -5.11
C ASN A 6 -4.59 -2.64 -6.48
N ASN A 7 -3.91 -3.37 -7.36
CA ASN A 7 -4.47 -3.77 -8.67
C ASN A 7 -5.53 -4.86 -8.50
N VAL A 8 -5.08 -6.01 -8.03
CA VAL A 8 -5.89 -7.20 -7.82
C VAL A 8 -5.40 -7.88 -6.55
N PRO A 9 -6.07 -7.66 -5.40
CA PRO A 9 -5.77 -8.46 -4.21
C PRO A 9 -6.18 -9.91 -4.49
N PRO A 10 -5.26 -10.88 -4.49
CA PRO A 10 -5.57 -12.27 -4.84
C PRO A 10 -6.49 -12.95 -3.83
N HIS A 11 -6.69 -12.32 -2.66
CA HIS A 11 -7.41 -12.85 -1.50
C HIS A 11 -8.83 -12.26 -1.34
N ARG A 12 -9.34 -11.49 -2.32
CA ARG A 12 -10.70 -10.92 -2.28
C ARG A 12 -11.38 -11.00 -3.66
N PRO A 13 -12.73 -10.97 -3.71
CA PRO A 13 -13.47 -10.81 -4.96
C PRO A 13 -12.99 -9.57 -5.73
N GLN A 14 -13.05 -9.62 -7.06
CA GLN A 14 -12.66 -8.49 -7.89
C GLN A 14 -13.53 -7.27 -7.60
N PRO A 15 -12.96 -6.06 -7.50
CA PRO A 15 -13.74 -4.84 -7.39
C PRO A 15 -14.61 -4.64 -8.64
N GLU A 16 -15.83 -4.13 -8.46
CA GLU A 16 -16.70 -3.74 -9.58
C GLU A 16 -16.08 -2.59 -10.42
N ALA A 17 -15.39 -1.67 -9.74
CA ALA A 17 -14.68 -0.58 -10.39
C ALA A 17 -13.33 -1.06 -10.94
N THR A 18 -13.08 -0.76 -12.21
CA THR A 18 -11.79 -0.99 -12.90
C THR A 18 -10.65 -0.24 -12.21
N SER A 19 -9.40 -0.67 -12.42
CA SER A 19 -8.22 0.00 -11.87
C SER A 19 -8.16 1.49 -12.25
N ALA A 20 -8.53 1.84 -13.48
CA ALA A 20 -8.61 3.23 -13.94
C ALA A 20 -9.71 4.04 -13.21
N GLN A 21 -10.88 3.45 -12.99
CA GLN A 21 -11.94 4.11 -12.22
C GLN A 21 -11.54 4.33 -10.77
N ARG A 22 -10.89 3.34 -10.13
CA ARG A 22 -10.40 3.48 -8.75
C ARG A 22 -9.32 4.55 -8.62
N TRP A 23 -8.42 4.61 -9.60
CA TRP A 23 -7.43 5.68 -9.69
C TRP A 23 -8.10 7.05 -9.74
N HIS A 24 -9.04 7.24 -10.68
CA HIS A 24 -9.74 8.50 -10.83
C HIS A 24 -10.54 8.91 -9.58
N MET A 25 -11.20 7.95 -8.92
CA MET A 25 -11.87 8.22 -7.65
C MET A 25 -10.90 8.69 -6.56
N LEU A 26 -9.68 8.14 -6.50
CA LEU A 26 -8.66 8.56 -5.55
C LEU A 26 -8.14 9.97 -5.87
N GLU A 27 -7.90 10.29 -7.14
CA GLU A 27 -7.49 11.64 -7.56
C GLU A 27 -8.51 12.68 -7.07
N LEU A 28 -9.80 12.41 -7.27
CA LEU A 28 -10.88 13.27 -6.79
C LEU A 28 -10.91 13.36 -5.26
N ALA A 29 -10.71 12.24 -4.55
CA ALA A 29 -10.76 12.20 -3.09
C ALA A 29 -9.64 13.02 -2.43
N ILE A 30 -8.48 13.16 -3.08
CA ILE A 30 -7.31 13.87 -2.55
C ILE A 30 -7.04 15.23 -3.23
N ALA A 31 -7.86 15.64 -4.20
CA ALA A 31 -7.60 16.83 -5.04
C ALA A 31 -7.31 18.12 -4.25
N ASP A 32 -7.94 18.27 -3.09
CA ASP A 32 -7.82 19.43 -2.18
C ASP A 32 -6.92 19.15 -0.95
N LYS A 33 -6.20 18.02 -0.93
CA LYS A 33 -5.42 17.54 0.23
C LYS A 33 -3.95 17.36 -0.12
N PRO A 34 -3.11 18.42 -0.02
CA PRO A 34 -1.71 18.39 -0.45
C PRO A 34 -0.81 17.43 0.34
N LEU A 35 -1.30 16.90 1.47
CA LEU A 35 -0.58 15.90 2.26
C LEU A 35 -0.49 14.54 1.55
N PHE A 36 -1.41 14.25 0.62
CA PHE A 36 -1.49 12.94 -0.03
C PHE A 36 -0.90 12.95 -1.43
N VAL A 37 -0.24 11.85 -1.77
CA VAL A 37 0.29 11.56 -3.10
C VAL A 37 -0.15 10.15 -3.47
N LEU A 38 -0.54 9.93 -4.73
CA LEU A 38 -0.86 8.60 -5.24
C LEU A 38 0.39 7.95 -5.85
N ASP A 39 0.52 6.64 -5.66
CA ASP A 39 1.57 5.83 -6.29
C ASP A 39 0.90 4.64 -7.00
N ASP A 40 0.98 4.62 -8.33
CA ASP A 40 0.31 3.64 -9.19
C ASP A 40 1.12 2.35 -9.41
N ARG A 41 2.29 2.19 -8.76
CA ARG A 41 3.18 1.04 -9.00
C ARG A 41 2.49 -0.31 -8.91
N GLU A 42 1.54 -0.45 -7.98
CA GLU A 42 0.81 -1.69 -7.80
C GLU A 42 -0.22 -1.89 -8.90
N LEU A 43 -0.90 -0.83 -9.37
CA LEU A 43 -1.83 -0.88 -10.50
C LEU A 43 -1.15 -1.31 -11.80
N GLN A 44 0.11 -0.91 -12.00
CA GLN A 44 0.90 -1.26 -13.18
C GLN A 44 1.47 -2.69 -13.13
N ARG A 45 1.44 -3.35 -11.96
CA ARG A 45 2.01 -4.68 -11.78
C ARG A 45 1.12 -5.76 -12.41
N GLN A 46 1.72 -6.60 -13.26
CA GLN A 46 1.04 -7.74 -13.91
C GLN A 46 0.85 -8.94 -12.97
N THR A 47 1.65 -9.01 -11.90
CA THR A 47 1.56 -10.06 -10.86
C THR A 47 0.72 -9.57 -9.68
N PRO A 48 0.19 -10.47 -8.83
CA PRO A 48 -0.48 -10.08 -7.60
C PRO A 48 0.38 -9.14 -6.76
N SER A 49 -0.24 -8.11 -6.19
CA SER A 49 0.46 -7.16 -5.34
C SER A 49 0.52 -7.66 -3.89
N TRP A 50 1.73 -7.65 -3.33
CA TRP A 50 1.98 -7.97 -1.93
C TRP A 50 2.62 -6.77 -1.24
N SER A 51 2.02 -6.31 -0.14
CA SER A 51 2.50 -5.12 0.58
C SER A 51 3.95 -5.25 1.05
N ALA A 52 4.42 -6.48 1.36
CA ALA A 52 5.82 -6.71 1.73
C ALA A 52 6.80 -6.38 0.59
N GLN A 53 6.44 -6.69 -0.66
CA GLN A 53 7.27 -6.38 -1.82
C GLN A 53 7.34 -4.86 -2.06
N THR A 54 6.19 -4.19 -2.01
CA THR A 54 6.10 -2.73 -2.16
C THR A 54 6.94 -2.00 -1.11
N LEU A 55 6.86 -2.44 0.15
CA LEU A 55 7.67 -1.85 1.23
C LEU A 55 9.18 -2.14 1.06
N GLN A 56 9.57 -3.29 0.52
CA GLN A 56 10.96 -3.60 0.20
C GLN A 56 11.50 -2.71 -0.92
N GLU A 57 10.70 -2.46 -1.96
CA GLU A 57 11.04 -1.53 -3.04
C GLU A 57 11.26 -0.11 -2.50
N TRP A 58 10.36 0.40 -1.66
CA TRP A 58 10.57 1.68 -0.98
C TRP A 58 11.81 1.71 -0.08
N ARG A 59 12.09 0.63 0.66
CA ARG A 59 13.31 0.55 1.47
C ARG A 59 14.57 0.65 0.60
N ARG A 60 14.55 0.10 -0.61
CA ARG A 60 15.66 0.22 -1.58
C ARG A 60 15.76 1.63 -2.16
N GLU A 61 14.64 2.24 -2.51
CA GLU A 61 14.59 3.60 -3.09
C GLU A 61 15.02 4.67 -2.09
N GLN A 62 14.56 4.58 -0.84
CA GLN A 62 14.78 5.61 0.19
C GLN A 62 16.05 5.39 1.02
N GLY A 63 16.65 4.20 0.92
CA GLY A 63 17.80 3.79 1.71
C GLY A 63 17.45 3.45 3.17
N PRO A 64 18.46 3.11 3.99
CA PRO A 64 18.25 2.57 5.34
C PRO A 64 17.93 3.61 6.42
N LYS A 65 18.18 4.89 6.15
CA LYS A 65 18.08 5.97 7.15
C LYS A 65 16.66 6.44 7.45
N PRO A 66 15.79 6.73 6.46
CA PRO A 66 14.46 7.24 6.76
C PRO A 66 13.56 6.13 7.33
N SER A 67 12.77 6.48 8.34
CA SER A 67 11.71 5.62 8.86
C SER A 67 10.62 5.43 7.80
N LEU A 68 10.13 4.20 7.62
CA LEU A 68 8.97 3.90 6.79
C LEU A 68 7.87 3.39 7.71
N SER A 69 6.70 4.00 7.62
CA SER A 69 5.51 3.61 8.39
C SER A 69 4.43 3.13 7.44
N PHE A 70 3.82 1.99 7.75
CA PHE A 70 2.74 1.40 6.98
C PHE A 70 1.44 1.47 7.79
N ILE A 71 0.43 2.14 7.23
CA ILE A 71 -0.86 2.36 7.88
C ILE A 71 -1.85 1.33 7.34
N ILE A 72 -2.47 0.56 8.24
CA ILE A 72 -3.47 -0.46 7.91
C ILE A 72 -4.65 -0.39 8.86
N GLY A 73 -5.82 -0.86 8.38
CA GLY A 73 -7.00 -1.06 9.21
C GLY A 73 -6.83 -2.21 10.21
N GLN A 74 -7.59 -2.17 11.30
CA GLN A 74 -7.57 -3.21 12.34
C GLN A 74 -7.99 -4.59 11.80
N ASP A 75 -8.96 -4.63 10.90
CA ASP A 75 -9.40 -5.84 10.19
C ASP A 75 -8.23 -6.51 9.45
N SER A 76 -7.42 -5.71 8.75
CA SER A 76 -6.26 -6.19 8.01
C SER A 76 -5.14 -6.65 8.94
N LEU A 77 -4.95 -5.97 10.08
CA LEU A 77 -4.01 -6.37 11.13
C LEU A 77 -4.34 -7.74 11.71
N LEU A 78 -5.62 -8.05 11.95
CA LEU A 78 -6.05 -9.35 12.48
C LEU A 78 -5.76 -10.52 11.53
N THR A 79 -5.73 -10.25 10.22
CA THR A 79 -5.35 -11.23 9.20
C THR A 79 -3.87 -11.21 8.84
N PHE A 80 -3.09 -10.29 9.41
CA PHE A 80 -1.67 -10.16 9.14
C PHE A 80 -0.92 -11.32 9.82
N PRO A 81 -0.13 -12.11 9.08
CA PRO A 81 0.53 -13.29 9.65
C PRO A 81 1.49 -12.84 10.77
N PRO A 82 1.40 -13.45 11.97
CA PRO A 82 2.33 -13.16 13.04
C PRO A 82 3.72 -13.68 12.66
N GLY A 83 4.64 -12.77 12.34
CA GLY A 83 6.08 -13.03 12.28
C GLY A 83 6.58 -13.85 11.09
N THR A 84 6.71 -13.22 9.93
CA THR A 84 7.77 -13.59 8.96
C THR A 84 8.88 -12.56 9.04
N THR A 85 10.02 -12.98 9.58
CA THR A 85 11.30 -12.27 9.71
C THR A 85 11.65 -11.45 8.47
N THR A 86 11.27 -10.17 8.46
CA THR A 86 11.80 -9.13 7.57
C THR A 86 12.24 -7.98 8.48
N PRO A 87 13.46 -7.45 8.36
CA PRO A 87 14.01 -6.55 9.36
C PRO A 87 13.16 -5.26 9.47
N ALA A 88 12.58 -5.06 10.67
CA ALA A 88 12.01 -3.82 11.19
C ALA A 88 10.89 -3.15 10.37
N PHE A 89 9.67 -3.70 10.44
CA PHE A 89 8.43 -2.93 10.23
C PHE A 89 7.73 -2.74 11.59
N TRP A 90 8.26 -1.82 12.39
CA TRP A 90 7.61 -1.38 13.61
C TRP A 90 6.42 -0.48 13.24
N ILE A 91 5.24 -1.07 13.08
CA ILE A 91 3.97 -0.33 13.16
C ILE A 91 3.75 -0.04 14.64
N THR A 92 4.37 1.01 15.16
CA THR A 92 4.05 1.53 16.49
C THR A 92 2.81 2.42 16.36
N CYS A 93 1.64 1.87 16.64
CA CYS A 93 0.51 2.67 17.10
C CYS A 93 0.70 2.88 18.60
N THR A 94 1.14 4.08 19.00
CA THR A 94 0.88 4.61 20.34
C THR A 94 -0.47 5.30 20.34
#